data_AF-A0AAQ0J6C4-F1
#
_entry.id   AF-A0AAQ0J6C4-F1
#
_cell.length_a   1.000
_cell.length_b   1.000
_cell.length_c   1.000
_cell.angle_alpha   90.00
_cell.angle_beta   90.00
_cell.angle_gamma   90.00
#
_symmetry.space_group_name_H-M   'P 1'
#
loop_
_entity.id
_entity.type
_entity.pdbx_description
1 polymer ?
#
loop_
_entity_poly.entity_id
_entity_poly.type
_entity_poly.pdbx_seq_one_letter_code
_entity_poly.pdbx_strand_id
1 'polypeptide(L)'
;MTASYTQDTLYLALHGGIKSATPCSLVKVEKLLQFSFLPHLQFQNSRVEKRIRQLCYREEKRQSVSSLAKWLGQLHKQQLRIPDIPPVAICWIDAFVGYGVFAREFIPAWSYIGEYTGILRRRQAFWLDENDYCFRYPVPHYACRYFTIDSGRQGNITRFINHSDNPNLEAIGAFEGGLFHIIIRAIKDILPGEELCYHYGPLYWKHRQKKEEFIPQEE
;
A
#
# COMPACT_ATOMS: atom_id res chain seq x y z
N MET A 1 -17.88 14.45 -1.37
CA MET A 1 -18.10 13.28 -0.49
C MET A 1 -16.74 12.65 -0.27
N THR A 2 -16.18 12.77 0.93
CA THR A 2 -14.94 12.09 1.32
C THR A 2 -15.25 10.59 1.33
N ALA A 3 -14.61 9.83 0.45
CA ALA A 3 -14.69 8.38 0.51
C ALA A 3 -14.12 7.94 1.87
N SER A 4 -14.91 7.20 2.64
CA SER A 4 -14.53 6.63 3.92
C SER A 4 -14.44 5.11 3.79
N TYR A 5 -13.70 4.47 4.69
CA TYR A 5 -13.75 3.01 4.83
C TYR A 5 -15.16 2.56 5.24
N THR A 6 -15.48 1.30 4.99
CA THR A 6 -16.71 0.67 5.53
C THR A 6 -16.67 0.50 7.04
N GLN A 7 -15.46 0.50 7.62
CA GLN A 7 -15.20 0.43 9.05
C GLN A 7 -14.24 1.56 9.45
N ASP A 8 -14.60 2.32 10.49
CA ASP A 8 -13.79 3.44 10.99
C ASP A 8 -12.85 3.07 12.14
N THR A 9 -12.67 1.77 12.39
CA THR A 9 -11.84 1.26 13.50
C THR A 9 -10.73 0.36 12.97
N LEU A 10 -9.51 0.63 13.43
CA LEU A 10 -8.31 -0.16 13.18
C LEU A 10 -7.70 -0.56 14.52
N TYR A 11 -7.01 -1.69 14.59
CA TYR A 11 -6.30 -2.10 15.80
C TYR A 11 -4.89 -1.53 15.80
N LEU A 12 -4.48 -0.91 16.90
CA LEU A 12 -3.18 -0.29 17.06
C LEU A 12 -2.52 -0.75 18.37
N ALA A 13 -1.24 -1.08 18.30
CA ALA A 13 -0.37 -1.27 19.47
C ALA A 13 0.85 -0.37 19.34
N LEU A 14 1.05 0.54 20.30
CA LEU A 14 2.27 1.38 20.36
C LEU A 14 3.43 0.70 21.10
N HIS A 15 3.13 -0.38 21.83
CA HIS A 15 4.07 -1.15 22.64
C HIS A 15 3.42 -2.50 22.99
N GLY A 16 4.23 -3.55 23.21
CA GLY A 16 3.74 -4.87 23.62
C GLY A 16 3.26 -5.80 22.48
N GLY A 17 3.49 -5.40 21.22
CA GLY A 17 3.18 -6.19 20.03
C GLY A 17 1.67 -6.41 19.82
N ILE A 18 1.31 -7.44 19.06
CA ILE A 18 -0.10 -7.67 18.69
C ILE A 18 -1.03 -7.96 19.89
N LYS A 19 -0.50 -8.55 20.98
CA LYS A 19 -1.30 -8.92 22.16
C LYS A 19 -1.88 -7.71 22.91
N SER A 20 -1.25 -6.55 22.76
CA SER A 20 -1.71 -5.27 23.33
C SER A 20 -2.48 -4.41 22.33
N ALA A 21 -2.73 -4.90 21.12
CA ALA A 21 -3.44 -4.14 20.10
C ALA A 21 -4.90 -3.91 20.52
N THR A 22 -5.31 -2.64 20.54
CA THR A 22 -6.67 -2.24 20.93
C THR A 22 -7.38 -1.56 19.76
N PRO A 23 -8.72 -1.69 19.67
CA PRO A 23 -9.48 -0.97 18.66
C PRO A 23 -9.33 0.55 18.86
N CYS A 24 -9.02 1.25 17.77
CA CYS A 24 -8.74 2.67 17.73
C CYS A 24 -9.48 3.28 16.52
N SER A 25 -10.11 4.44 16.69
CA SER A 25 -10.74 5.12 15.56
C SER A 25 -9.67 5.57 14.56
N LEU A 26 -10.00 5.55 13.26
CA LEU A 26 -9.07 5.97 12.21
C LEU A 26 -8.51 7.37 12.47
N VAL A 27 -9.36 8.32 12.89
CA VAL A 27 -8.93 9.69 13.24
C VAL A 27 -7.86 9.71 14.33
N LYS A 28 -7.99 8.85 15.36
CA LYS A 28 -7.00 8.76 16.42
C LYS A 28 -5.71 8.11 15.91
N VAL A 29 -5.80 7.09 15.06
CA VAL A 29 -4.62 6.50 14.40
C VAL A 29 -3.90 7.53 13.53
N GLU A 30 -4.63 8.33 12.74
CA GLU A 30 -4.05 9.39 11.91
C GLU A 30 -3.25 10.40 12.73
N LYS A 31 -3.81 10.82 13.87
CA LYS A 31 -3.13 11.75 14.80
C LYS A 31 -1.86 11.12 15.36
N LEU A 32 -1.95 9.90 15.91
CA LEU A 32 -0.82 9.21 16.56
C LEU A 32 0.31 8.91 15.58
N LEU A 33 -0.02 8.49 14.36
CA LEU A 33 0.97 8.11 13.35
C LEU A 33 1.40 9.29 12.46
N GLN A 34 0.87 10.50 12.69
CA GLN A 34 1.10 11.70 11.88
C GLN A 34 0.92 11.44 10.37
N PHE A 35 -0.16 10.74 10.03
CA PHE A 35 -0.41 10.16 8.71
C PHE A 35 -1.90 10.30 8.36
N SER A 36 -2.26 10.50 7.09
CA SER A 36 -3.68 10.53 6.67
C SER A 36 -4.08 9.27 5.93
N PHE A 37 -5.19 8.66 6.35
CA PHE A 37 -5.76 7.53 5.65
C PHE A 37 -6.44 7.97 4.36
N LEU A 38 -6.15 7.22 3.30
CA LEU A 38 -6.57 7.44 1.95
C LEU A 38 -7.06 6.10 1.39
N PRO A 39 -8.39 5.87 1.37
CA PRO A 39 -8.96 4.58 0.97
C PRO A 39 -8.75 4.27 -0.52
N HIS A 40 -8.51 5.27 -1.35
CA HIS A 40 -8.33 5.10 -2.79
C HIS A 40 -7.09 5.82 -3.28
N LEU A 41 -6.49 5.32 -4.34
CA LEU A 41 -5.47 6.03 -5.08
C LEU A 41 -5.96 7.43 -5.51
N GLN A 42 -5.20 8.47 -5.19
CA GLN A 42 -5.49 9.84 -5.62
C GLN A 42 -4.43 10.36 -6.57
N PHE A 43 -4.82 11.22 -7.51
CA PHE A 43 -3.87 11.87 -8.41
C PHE A 43 -3.40 13.18 -7.80
N GLN A 44 -2.11 13.48 -7.91
CA GLN A 44 -1.53 14.75 -7.44
C GLN A 44 -2.24 15.97 -8.02
N ASN A 45 -2.66 15.90 -9.29
CA ASN A 45 -3.42 16.94 -9.98
C ASN A 45 -4.04 16.38 -11.27
N SER A 46 -4.94 17.17 -11.87
CA SER A 46 -5.65 16.81 -13.11
C SER A 46 -4.75 16.59 -14.31
N ARG A 47 -3.54 17.18 -14.36
CA ARG A 47 -2.58 16.94 -15.44
C ARG A 47 -1.99 15.54 -15.34
N VAL A 48 -1.64 15.10 -14.13
CA VAL A 48 -1.17 13.73 -13.87
C VAL A 48 -2.28 12.74 -14.20
N GLU A 49 -3.50 12.99 -13.73
CA GLU A 49 -4.65 12.11 -14.02
C GLU A 49 -4.88 11.92 -15.52
N LYS A 50 -5.03 13.02 -16.27
CA LYS A 50 -5.24 12.97 -17.73
C LYS A 50 -4.13 12.19 -18.42
N ARG A 51 -2.88 12.38 -17.97
CA ARG A 51 -1.73 11.68 -18.54
C ARG A 51 -1.75 10.18 -18.24
N ILE A 52 -2.05 9.78 -17.01
CA ILE A 52 -2.15 8.36 -16.62
C ILE A 52 -3.27 7.69 -17.39
N ARG A 53 -4.47 8.29 -17.45
CA ARG A 53 -5.60 7.74 -18.21
C ARG A 53 -5.27 7.53 -19.69
N GLN A 54 -4.57 8.49 -20.31
CA GLN A 54 -4.10 8.35 -21.70
C GLN A 54 -3.09 7.21 -21.86
N LEU A 55 -2.19 7.00 -20.90
CA LEU A 55 -1.23 5.91 -20.93
C LEU A 55 -1.92 4.55 -20.77
N CYS A 56 -2.78 4.40 -19.76
CA CYS A 56 -3.54 3.17 -19.54
C CYS A 56 -4.43 2.81 -20.74
N TYR A 57 -5.12 3.79 -21.33
CA TYR A 57 -5.91 3.59 -22.55
C TYR A 57 -5.06 3.07 -23.72
N ARG A 58 -3.83 3.58 -23.89
CA ARG A 58 -2.91 3.11 -24.93
C ARG A 58 -2.46 1.67 -24.69
N GLU A 59 -2.14 1.32 -23.45
CA GLU A 59 -1.75 -0.04 -23.08
C GLU A 59 -2.89 -1.03 -23.27
N GLU A 60 -4.12 -0.64 -22.93
CA GLU A 60 -5.30 -1.46 -23.17
C GLU A 60 -5.58 -1.66 -24.66
N LYS A 61 -5.54 -0.57 -25.45
CA LYS A 61 -5.74 -0.63 -26.92
C LYS A 61 -4.68 -1.47 -27.63
N ARG A 62 -3.45 -1.47 -27.12
CA ARG A 62 -2.34 -2.29 -27.64
C ARG A 62 -2.34 -3.72 -27.12
N GLN A 63 -3.30 -4.09 -26.27
CA GLN A 63 -3.36 -5.40 -25.61
C GLN A 63 -2.12 -5.72 -24.75
N SER A 64 -1.41 -4.70 -24.26
CA SER A 64 -0.26 -4.85 -23.36
C SER A 64 -0.68 -5.20 -21.92
N VAL A 65 -1.93 -4.91 -21.54
CA VAL A 65 -2.45 -5.25 -20.21
C VAL A 65 -2.72 -6.76 -20.16
N SER A 66 -2.02 -7.46 -19.27
CA SER A 66 -2.11 -8.92 -19.15
C SER A 66 -3.52 -9.39 -18.76
N SER A 67 -3.88 -10.61 -19.21
CA SER A 67 -5.14 -11.24 -18.83
C SER A 67 -5.28 -11.41 -17.31
N LEU A 68 -4.17 -11.70 -16.62
CA LEU A 68 -4.14 -11.80 -15.16
C LEU A 68 -4.49 -10.47 -14.49
N ALA A 69 -3.92 -9.35 -14.95
CA ALA A 69 -4.22 -8.03 -14.37
C ALA A 69 -5.70 -7.65 -14.56
N LYS A 70 -6.26 -7.92 -15.74
CA LYS A 70 -7.69 -7.70 -16.01
C LYS A 70 -8.58 -8.59 -15.14
N TRP A 71 -8.22 -9.86 -15.01
CA TRP A 71 -8.96 -10.81 -14.18
C TRP A 71 -8.93 -10.42 -12.70
N LEU A 72 -7.76 -10.04 -12.17
CA LEU A 72 -7.63 -9.54 -10.79
C LEU A 72 -8.43 -8.26 -10.56
N GLY A 73 -8.43 -7.35 -11.52
CA GLY A 73 -9.22 -6.12 -11.46
C GLY A 73 -10.71 -6.40 -11.37
N GLN A 74 -11.21 -7.36 -12.16
CA GLN A 74 -12.61 -7.78 -12.09
C GLN A 74 -12.92 -8.58 -10.82
N LEU A 75 -12.02 -9.46 -10.38
CA LEU A 75 -12.18 -10.28 -9.16
C LEU A 75 -12.30 -9.40 -7.91
N HIS A 76 -11.45 -8.38 -7.79
CA HIS A 76 -11.40 -7.49 -6.61
C HIS A 76 -12.10 -6.15 -6.82
N LYS A 77 -12.95 -6.05 -7.84
CA LYS A 77 -13.65 -4.82 -8.23
C LYS A 77 -14.45 -4.20 -7.09
N GLN A 78 -15.09 -5.03 -6.26
CA GLN A 78 -15.87 -4.54 -5.13
C GLN A 78 -14.95 -3.96 -4.05
N GLN A 79 -13.87 -4.67 -3.70
CA GLN A 79 -12.89 -4.23 -2.71
C GLN A 79 -12.15 -2.95 -3.16
N LEU A 80 -11.84 -2.81 -4.45
CA LEU A 80 -11.25 -1.59 -5.01
C LEU A 80 -12.20 -0.38 -4.94
N ARG A 81 -13.52 -0.61 -5.10
CA ARG A 81 -14.54 0.44 -5.05
C ARG A 81 -14.96 0.80 -3.64
N ILE A 82 -15.03 -0.18 -2.76
CA ILE A 82 -15.51 -0.07 -1.39
C ILE A 82 -14.50 -0.83 -0.51
N PRO A 83 -13.37 -0.20 -0.17
CA PRO A 83 -12.31 -0.84 0.59
C PRO A 83 -12.75 -1.06 2.03
N ASP A 84 -12.51 -2.27 2.51
CA ASP A 84 -12.60 -2.67 3.89
C ASP A 84 -11.20 -2.72 4.53
N ILE A 85 -11.18 -2.80 5.85
CA ILE A 85 -9.95 -3.01 6.62
C ILE A 85 -9.89 -4.51 6.95
N PRO A 86 -8.85 -5.25 6.53
CA PRO A 86 -8.70 -6.66 6.86
C PRO A 86 -8.51 -6.84 8.39
N PRO A 87 -8.68 -8.07 8.93
CA PRO A 87 -8.53 -8.33 10.36
C PRO A 87 -7.07 -8.29 10.80
N VAL A 88 -6.50 -7.09 10.82
CA VAL A 88 -5.08 -6.82 11.12
C VAL A 88 -4.94 -5.75 12.19
N ALA A 89 -3.75 -5.68 12.77
CA ALA A 89 -3.32 -4.60 13.65
C ALA A 89 -2.06 -3.94 13.09
N ILE A 90 -1.94 -2.63 13.26
CA ILE A 90 -0.65 -1.94 13.14
C ILE A 90 0.02 -2.03 14.51
N CYS A 91 1.25 -2.53 14.55
CA CYS A 91 2.00 -2.65 15.80
C CYS A 91 3.36 -1.98 15.67
N TRP A 92 3.75 -1.25 16.71
CA TRP A 92 5.13 -0.82 16.88
C TRP A 92 6.04 -2.04 17.08
N ILE A 93 7.15 -2.08 16.35
CA ILE A 93 8.15 -3.14 16.41
C ILE A 93 9.35 -2.64 17.21
N ASP A 94 10.11 -1.71 16.62
CA ASP A 94 11.30 -1.12 17.22
C ASP A 94 11.71 0.16 16.47
N ALA A 95 12.76 0.82 16.96
CA ALA A 95 13.19 2.10 16.46
C ALA A 95 13.86 2.09 15.07
N PHE A 96 14.22 0.93 14.54
CA PHE A 96 14.84 0.77 13.22
C PHE A 96 13.82 0.38 12.14
N VAL A 97 12.90 -0.51 12.48
CA VAL A 97 11.83 -0.96 11.59
C VAL A 97 10.70 0.06 11.58
N GLY A 98 10.30 0.53 12.76
CA GLY A 98 9.11 1.34 12.98
C GLY A 98 7.89 0.47 13.27
N TYR A 99 6.84 0.65 12.47
CA TYR A 99 5.60 -0.12 12.59
C TYR A 99 5.56 -1.28 11.60
N GLY A 100 4.82 -2.33 11.94
CA GLY A 100 4.47 -3.44 11.06
C GLY A 100 2.97 -3.75 11.10
N VAL A 101 2.52 -4.63 10.21
CA VAL A 101 1.13 -5.10 10.16
C VAL A 101 1.09 -6.56 10.56
N PHE A 102 0.18 -6.91 11.47
CA PHE A 102 0.07 -8.27 12.01
C PHE A 102 -1.35 -8.80 11.88
N ALA A 103 -1.49 -10.09 11.58
CA ALA A 103 -2.79 -10.76 11.46
C ALA A 103 -3.45 -10.91 12.84
N ARG A 104 -4.69 -10.40 13.01
CA ARG A 104 -5.46 -10.62 14.24
C ARG A 104 -6.24 -11.93 14.22
N GLU A 105 -6.61 -12.37 13.04
CA GLU A 105 -7.36 -13.59 12.78
C GLU A 105 -6.65 -14.39 11.69
N PHE A 106 -7.11 -15.62 11.47
CA PHE A 106 -6.61 -16.44 10.37
C PHE A 106 -6.94 -15.77 9.02
N ILE A 107 -5.94 -15.59 8.17
CA ILE A 107 -6.13 -15.07 6.81
C ILE A 107 -5.78 -16.20 5.83
N PRO A 108 -6.77 -16.74 5.09
CA PRO A 108 -6.53 -17.78 4.10
C PRO A 108 -5.56 -17.32 3.00
N ALA A 109 -4.83 -18.25 2.39
CA ALA A 109 -4.11 -18.00 1.15
C ALA A 109 -5.02 -17.37 0.07
N TRP A 110 -4.45 -16.48 -0.75
CA TRP A 110 -5.13 -15.74 -1.83
C TRP A 110 -6.16 -14.69 -1.37
N SER A 111 -6.30 -14.47 -0.07
CA SER A 111 -7.07 -13.36 0.50
C SER A 111 -6.55 -12.00 0.03
N TYR A 112 -7.47 -11.13 -0.38
CA TYR A 112 -7.17 -9.73 -0.64
C TYR A 112 -6.90 -8.99 0.67
N ILE A 113 -5.78 -8.27 0.75
CA ILE A 113 -5.41 -7.48 1.93
C ILE A 113 -5.76 -6.00 1.72
N GLY A 114 -5.48 -5.46 0.53
CA GLY A 114 -5.71 -4.04 0.25
C GLY A 114 -5.06 -3.59 -1.04
N GLU A 115 -5.45 -2.41 -1.53
CA GLU A 115 -4.71 -1.69 -2.57
C GLU A 115 -3.56 -0.92 -1.91
N TYR A 116 -2.40 -0.83 -2.54
CA TYR A 116 -1.36 0.11 -2.15
C TYR A 116 -1.72 1.53 -2.58
N THR A 117 -2.32 2.30 -1.68
CA THR A 117 -2.83 3.65 -1.96
C THR A 117 -1.84 4.75 -1.55
N GLY A 118 -2.03 5.90 -2.17
CA GLY A 118 -1.28 7.13 -1.89
C GLY A 118 -1.53 8.17 -2.97
N ILE A 119 -0.63 9.14 -3.08
CA ILE A 119 -0.69 10.18 -4.11
C ILE A 119 0.10 9.73 -5.34
N LEU A 120 -0.61 9.44 -6.42
CA LEU A 120 -0.02 9.17 -7.73
C LEU A 120 0.52 10.48 -8.34
N ARG A 121 1.85 10.58 -8.40
CA ARG A 121 2.57 11.76 -8.90
C ARG A 121 3.59 11.41 -9.98
N ARG A 122 3.98 12.43 -10.74
CA ARG A 122 5.12 12.31 -11.67
C ARG A 122 6.41 12.39 -10.86
N ARG A 123 7.33 11.45 -11.10
CA ARG A 123 8.67 11.51 -10.53
C ARG A 123 9.48 12.60 -11.24
N GLN A 124 10.11 13.49 -10.47
CA GLN A 124 10.91 14.59 -11.03
C GLN A 124 12.31 14.13 -11.47
N ALA A 125 12.99 13.31 -10.65
CA ALA A 125 14.26 12.67 -10.99
C ALA A 125 14.42 11.34 -10.23
N PHE A 126 15.26 10.43 -10.73
CA PHE A 126 15.46 9.11 -10.12
C PHE A 126 16.06 9.21 -8.69
N TRP A 127 16.88 10.20 -8.39
CA TRP A 127 17.67 10.22 -7.15
C TRP A 127 17.13 11.15 -6.05
N LEU A 128 16.16 12.01 -6.35
CA LEU A 128 15.85 13.19 -5.52
C LEU A 128 14.55 13.09 -4.70
N ASP A 129 13.71 12.09 -4.93
CA ASP A 129 12.28 12.20 -4.55
C ASP A 129 11.60 10.85 -4.24
N GLU A 130 12.34 9.89 -3.67
CA GLU A 130 11.78 8.65 -3.14
C GLU A 130 12.02 8.59 -1.63
N ASN A 131 10.94 8.76 -0.86
CA ASN A 131 10.88 8.30 0.52
C ASN A 131 10.70 6.77 0.55
N ASP A 132 10.66 6.20 1.76
CA ASP A 132 10.61 4.76 1.90
C ASP A 132 9.33 4.09 1.36
N TYR A 133 8.27 4.89 1.19
CA TYR A 133 6.89 4.49 0.91
C TYR A 133 6.45 4.81 -0.53
N CYS A 134 7.39 4.85 -1.46
CA CYS A 134 7.10 5.06 -2.88
C CYS A 134 7.01 3.72 -3.63
N PHE A 135 5.87 3.49 -4.29
CA PHE A 135 5.66 2.33 -5.17
C PHE A 135 5.57 2.77 -6.63
N ARG A 136 6.38 2.16 -7.50
CA ARG A 136 6.37 2.48 -8.94
C ARG A 136 5.02 2.15 -9.58
N TYR A 137 4.41 3.11 -10.25
CA TYR A 137 3.16 2.87 -10.99
C TYR A 137 3.44 2.09 -12.28
N PRO A 138 2.66 1.02 -12.60
CA PRO A 138 2.97 0.07 -13.67
C PRO A 138 2.53 0.59 -15.05
N VAL A 139 3.09 1.73 -15.47
CA VAL A 139 2.94 2.27 -16.84
C VAL A 139 4.28 2.32 -17.55
N PRO A 140 4.30 2.18 -18.89
CA PRO A 140 5.57 2.12 -19.62
C PRO A 140 6.38 3.41 -19.55
N HIS A 141 7.69 3.23 -19.71
CA HIS A 141 8.69 4.28 -19.60
C HIS A 141 8.85 5.02 -20.92
N TYR A 142 8.00 6.00 -21.14
CA TYR A 142 8.18 6.91 -22.26
C TYR A 142 9.08 8.08 -21.85
N ALA A 143 10.25 8.19 -22.48
CA ALA A 143 11.18 9.32 -22.35
C ALA A 143 11.65 9.60 -20.89
N CYS A 144 12.05 8.57 -20.15
CA CYS A 144 12.54 8.66 -18.76
C CYS A 144 11.55 9.30 -17.76
N ARG A 145 10.26 9.33 -18.09
CA ARG A 145 9.20 9.82 -17.19
C ARG A 145 8.56 8.64 -16.46
N TYR A 146 8.63 8.67 -15.14
CA TYR A 146 8.03 7.66 -14.27
C TYR A 146 6.91 8.27 -13.45
N PHE A 147 5.95 7.44 -13.08
CA PHE A 147 4.92 7.77 -12.10
C PHE A 147 5.11 6.86 -10.89
N THR A 148 4.83 7.41 -9.71
CA THR A 148 4.93 6.69 -8.45
C THR A 148 3.69 6.96 -7.62
N ILE A 149 3.24 5.95 -6.91
CA ILE A 149 2.30 6.07 -5.81
C ILE A 149 3.15 6.46 -4.58
N ASP A 150 2.92 7.64 -4.03
CA ASP A 150 3.61 8.11 -2.83
C ASP A 150 2.71 7.95 -1.61
N SER A 151 3.06 7.01 -0.74
CA SER A 151 2.35 6.72 0.50
C SER A 151 3.03 7.35 1.73
N GLY A 152 3.93 8.33 1.54
CA GLY A 152 4.74 8.89 2.61
C GLY A 152 3.92 9.58 3.69
N ARG A 153 2.94 10.41 3.29
CA ARG A 153 2.07 11.18 4.20
C ARG A 153 0.59 10.75 4.15
N GLN A 154 0.16 10.18 3.03
CA GLN A 154 -1.24 9.80 2.81
C GLN A 154 -1.30 8.48 2.06
N GLY A 155 -2.17 7.57 2.49
CA GLY A 155 -2.24 6.19 1.98
C GLY A 155 -3.05 5.29 2.92
N ASN A 156 -2.77 4.00 3.02
CA ASN A 156 -3.53 3.13 3.92
C ASN A 156 -2.65 2.15 4.69
N ILE A 157 -3.28 1.13 5.29
CA ILE A 157 -2.58 0.12 6.09
C ILE A 157 -1.43 -0.56 5.33
N THR A 158 -1.49 -0.66 3.99
CA THR A 158 -0.50 -1.45 3.24
C THR A 158 0.86 -0.79 3.20
N ARG A 159 0.97 0.51 3.51
CA ARG A 159 2.27 1.20 3.62
C ARG A 159 3.11 0.71 4.80
N PHE A 160 2.45 0.15 5.82
CA PHE A 160 3.08 -0.35 7.04
C PHE A 160 3.48 -1.83 6.92
N ILE A 161 3.15 -2.49 5.80
CA ILE A 161 3.52 -3.88 5.54
C ILE A 161 5.00 -3.93 5.18
N ASN A 162 5.77 -4.68 5.96
CA ASN A 162 7.23 -4.70 5.87
C ASN A 162 7.76 -5.63 4.78
N HIS A 163 9.09 -5.56 4.60
CA HIS A 163 9.82 -6.46 3.72
C HIS A 163 10.08 -7.82 4.39
N SER A 164 10.00 -8.88 3.59
CA SER A 164 10.65 -10.15 3.90
C SER A 164 11.17 -10.82 2.62
N ASP A 165 12.30 -11.51 2.71
CA ASP A 165 12.82 -12.40 1.65
C ASP A 165 12.04 -13.73 1.57
N ASN A 166 11.31 -14.08 2.64
CA ASN A 166 10.37 -15.21 2.70
C ASN A 166 8.94 -14.73 3.01
N PRO A 167 8.33 -13.94 2.12
CA PRO A 167 7.08 -13.25 2.40
C PRO A 167 5.87 -14.20 2.50
N ASN A 168 4.80 -13.70 3.09
CA ASN A 168 3.46 -14.30 3.08
C ASN A 168 2.46 -13.51 2.23
N LEU A 169 2.88 -12.37 1.70
CA LEU A 169 2.12 -11.54 0.78
C LEU A 169 2.86 -11.31 -0.54
N GLU A 170 2.12 -10.95 -1.58
CA GLU A 170 2.67 -10.39 -2.81
C GLU A 170 2.00 -9.07 -3.20
N ALA A 171 2.74 -8.20 -3.89
CA ALA A 171 2.22 -7.02 -4.54
C ALA A 171 2.07 -7.29 -6.04
N ILE A 172 0.84 -7.20 -6.56
CA ILE A 172 0.53 -7.57 -7.94
C ILE A 172 -0.34 -6.52 -8.63
N GLY A 173 -0.12 -6.31 -9.92
CA GLY A 173 -0.88 -5.37 -10.72
C GLY A 173 -2.27 -5.90 -11.09
N ALA A 174 -3.30 -5.12 -10.78
CA ALA A 174 -4.67 -5.31 -11.25
C ALA A 174 -5.05 -4.17 -12.20
N PHE A 175 -5.96 -4.42 -13.15
CA PHE A 175 -6.44 -3.40 -14.08
C PHE A 175 -7.97 -3.35 -14.05
N GLU A 176 -8.52 -2.24 -13.57
CA GLU A 176 -9.96 -2.03 -13.43
C GLU A 176 -10.30 -0.56 -13.69
N GLY A 177 -11.46 -0.30 -14.30
CA GLY A 177 -11.90 1.08 -14.57
C GLY A 177 -10.96 1.90 -15.46
N GLY A 178 -10.16 1.24 -16.31
CA GLY A 178 -9.18 1.88 -17.19
C GLY A 178 -7.92 2.37 -16.47
N LEU A 179 -7.65 1.88 -15.26
CA LEU A 179 -6.48 2.23 -14.45
C LEU A 179 -5.80 0.95 -13.94
N PHE A 180 -4.48 1.04 -13.76
CA PHE A 180 -3.76 0.05 -12.97
C PHE A 180 -3.91 0.36 -11.48
N HIS A 181 -4.02 -0.71 -10.70
CA HIS A 181 -4.01 -0.75 -9.25
C HIS A 181 -2.91 -1.71 -8.81
N ILE A 182 -2.30 -1.46 -7.66
CA ILE A 182 -1.34 -2.39 -7.05
C ILE A 182 -2.04 -3.00 -5.86
N ILE A 183 -2.42 -4.27 -5.96
CA ILE A 183 -3.10 -4.97 -4.89
C ILE A 183 -2.09 -5.80 -4.10
N ILE A 184 -2.30 -5.87 -2.80
CA ILE A 184 -1.58 -6.74 -1.88
C ILE A 184 -2.51 -7.91 -1.54
N ARG A 185 -2.03 -9.14 -1.68
CA ARG A 185 -2.78 -10.36 -1.34
C ARG A 185 -1.91 -11.41 -0.67
N ALA A 186 -2.53 -12.29 0.11
CA ALA A 186 -1.86 -13.44 0.70
C ALA A 186 -1.46 -14.48 -0.37
N ILE A 187 -0.30 -15.10 -0.21
CA ILE A 187 0.19 -16.19 -1.09
C ILE A 187 0.31 -17.54 -0.36
N LYS A 188 0.10 -17.53 0.95
CA LYS A 188 -0.01 -18.69 1.84
C LYS A 188 -0.94 -18.33 3.00
N ASP A 189 -1.37 -19.34 3.74
CA ASP A 189 -2.14 -19.13 4.96
C ASP A 189 -1.34 -18.31 5.97
N ILE A 190 -2.01 -17.38 6.65
CA ILE A 190 -1.42 -16.52 7.68
C ILE A 190 -2.16 -16.76 8.99
N LEU A 191 -1.41 -17.19 10.00
CA LEU A 191 -1.94 -17.48 11.33
C LEU A 191 -2.05 -16.20 12.17
N PRO A 192 -2.97 -16.16 13.16
CA PRO A 192 -3.04 -15.06 14.10
C PRO A 192 -1.68 -14.78 14.77
N GLY A 193 -1.28 -13.52 14.77
CA GLY A 193 -0.02 -13.04 15.33
C GLY A 193 1.16 -13.00 14.36
N GLU A 194 1.03 -13.56 13.16
CA GLU A 194 2.09 -13.45 12.14
C GLU A 194 2.14 -12.03 11.55
N GLU A 195 3.36 -11.55 11.30
CA GLU A 195 3.60 -10.31 10.56
C GLU A 195 3.28 -10.52 9.08
N LEU A 196 2.58 -9.56 8.49
CA LEU A 196 2.32 -9.49 7.07
C LEU A 196 3.51 -8.80 6.39
N CYS A 197 4.16 -9.51 5.47
CA CYS A 197 5.33 -9.02 4.73
C CYS A 197 5.28 -9.40 3.25
N TYR A 198 5.77 -8.53 2.38
CA TYR A 198 6.00 -8.82 0.95
C TYR A 198 7.44 -8.51 0.52
N HIS A 199 7.84 -9.03 -0.63
CA HIS A 199 9.15 -8.72 -1.18
C HIS A 199 9.12 -7.33 -1.87
N TYR A 200 9.86 -6.36 -1.35
CA TYR A 200 9.87 -4.97 -1.85
C TYR A 200 10.48 -4.81 -3.25
N GLY A 201 11.18 -5.81 -3.72
CA GLY A 201 11.78 -5.86 -5.05
C GLY A 201 13.30 -5.64 -5.01
N PRO A 202 14.02 -6.17 -6.01
CA PRO A 202 15.48 -6.26 -5.99
C PRO A 202 16.19 -4.89 -6.11
N LEU A 203 15.45 -3.82 -6.42
CA LEU A 203 16.00 -2.47 -6.56
C LEU A 203 15.82 -1.62 -5.31
N TYR A 204 15.00 -2.06 -4.34
CA TYR A 204 14.64 -1.26 -3.16
C TYR A 204 15.88 -0.86 -2.35
N TRP A 205 16.78 -1.81 -2.10
CA TRP A 205 17.97 -1.61 -1.26
C TRP A 205 19.15 -0.91 -1.98
N LYS A 206 19.13 -0.79 -3.31
CA LYS A 206 20.31 -0.35 -4.08
C LYS A 206 20.68 1.13 -3.90
N HIS A 207 19.73 1.96 -3.46
CA HIS A 207 19.89 3.43 -3.47
C HIS A 207 19.49 4.10 -2.16
N ARG A 208 19.36 3.34 -1.06
CA ARG A 208 18.93 3.86 0.24
C ARG A 208 20.06 3.86 1.25
N GLN A 209 20.14 4.95 2.02
CA GLN A 209 21.11 5.12 3.10
C GLN A 209 20.60 4.44 4.39
N LYS A 210 21.50 4.21 5.35
CA LYS A 210 21.15 3.69 6.69
C LYS A 210 20.16 4.64 7.39
N LYS A 211 19.14 4.08 8.04
CA LYS A 211 18.14 4.83 8.82
C LYS A 211 18.73 5.39 10.11
N GLU A 212 18.24 6.55 10.52
CA GLU A 212 18.35 7.10 11.88
C GLU A 212 17.26 6.49 12.78
N GLU A 213 17.51 6.45 14.09
CA GLU A 213 16.62 5.85 15.09
C GLU A 213 15.30 6.65 15.22
N PHE A 214 14.14 5.99 15.15
CA PHE A 214 12.82 6.60 15.31
C PHE A 214 12.16 6.07 16.60
N ILE A 215 11.80 6.93 17.55
CA ILE A 215 11.11 6.52 18.79
C ILE A 215 9.71 7.17 18.81
N PRO A 216 8.61 6.40 18.97
CA PRO A 216 7.27 6.95 19.04
C PRO A 216 7.12 7.82 20.29
N GLN A 217 6.46 8.96 20.15
CA GLN A 217 6.10 9.80 21.28
C GLN A 217 4.71 9.40 21.76
N GLU A 218 4.58 9.10 23.05
CA GLU A 218 3.28 9.00 23.71
C GLU A 218 2.85 10.42 24.12
N GLU A 219 1.64 10.84 23.71
CA GLU A 219 0.95 11.97 24.37
C GLU A 219 0.27 11.50 25.65
#